data_AF-A0ABD2K5U0-F1
#
_entry.id   AF-A0ABD2K5U0-F1
#
_cell.length_a   1.000
_cell.length_b   1.000
_cell.length_c   1.000
_cell.angle_alpha   90.00
_cell.angle_beta   90.00
_cell.angle_gamma   90.00
#
_symmetry.space_group_name_H-M   'P 1'
#
loop_
_entity.id
_entity.type
_entity.pdbx_description
1 polymer ?
#
loop_
_entity_poly.entity_id
_entity_poly.type
_entity_poly.pdbx_seq_one_letter_code
_entity_poly.pdbx_strand_id
1 'polypeptide(L)'
;MNTHQEDAQRERRLLEAFYEGLALALDGADNRIRTCLHEAGHMGKSHFDPGFPDEFMISELLAEEQGETVFHGPQEDTLTLEQLISRLEEKVAVYQAEGHFCGGPLREETGHQEAMELAQTIAQMQAVGALLQPTDEQIEQLVTQLMLAAEETARFMIEQRAYDFELIVIELFARNKLKPKDLNDQFGPPANAEGDEEEEEEDEQMDVVQNDEWED
;
A
#
# COMPACT_ATOMS: atom_id res chain seq x y z
N MET A 1 5.13 -33.99 -15.32
CA MET A 1 5.21 -34.47 -13.92
C MET A 1 6.34 -33.77 -13.14
N ASN A 2 6.62 -32.48 -13.39
CA ASN A 2 7.77 -31.76 -12.80
C ASN A 2 7.46 -30.34 -12.30
N THR A 3 6.32 -29.75 -12.67
CA THR A 3 5.99 -28.35 -12.37
C THR A 3 5.82 -28.09 -10.88
N HIS A 4 5.04 -28.92 -10.18
CA HIS A 4 4.81 -28.74 -8.73
C HIS A 4 6.09 -28.81 -7.86
N GLN A 5 7.10 -29.57 -8.27
CA GLN A 5 8.35 -29.69 -7.52
C GLN A 5 9.29 -28.50 -7.81
N GLU A 6 9.25 -27.98 -9.03
CA GLU A 6 9.97 -26.77 -9.45
C GLU A 6 9.36 -25.50 -8.82
N ASP A 7 8.03 -25.45 -8.73
CA ASP A 7 7.27 -24.37 -8.07
C ASP A 7 7.60 -24.32 -6.57
N ALA A 8 7.51 -25.46 -5.87
CA ALA A 8 7.85 -25.54 -4.45
C ALA A 8 9.32 -25.18 -4.16
N GLN A 9 10.26 -25.51 -5.06
CA GLN A 9 11.67 -25.11 -4.94
C GLN A 9 11.90 -23.64 -5.25
N ARG A 10 11.08 -23.04 -6.11
CA ARG A 10 11.11 -21.60 -6.38
C ARG A 10 10.60 -20.83 -5.17
N GLU A 11 9.44 -21.20 -4.64
CA GLU A 11 8.85 -20.59 -3.43
C GLU A 11 9.82 -20.64 -2.26
N ARG A 12 10.43 -21.80 -2.02
CA ARG A 12 11.41 -21.95 -0.94
C ARG A 12 12.61 -21.01 -1.10
N ARG A 13 13.16 -20.85 -2.32
CA ARG A 13 14.29 -19.95 -2.56
C ARG A 13 13.92 -18.48 -2.38
N LEU A 14 12.68 -18.10 -2.72
CA LEU A 14 12.18 -16.75 -2.50
C LEU A 14 12.03 -16.44 -1.02
N LEU A 15 11.49 -17.38 -0.24
CA LEU A 15 11.40 -17.26 1.22
C LEU A 15 12.78 -17.16 1.87
N GLU A 16 13.73 -18.02 1.47
CA GLU A 16 15.11 -17.97 1.98
C GLU A 16 15.76 -16.61 1.66
N ALA A 17 15.65 -16.11 0.43
CA ALA A 17 16.18 -14.80 0.03
C ALA A 17 15.51 -13.62 0.76
N PHE A 18 14.20 -13.71 1.02
CA PHE A 18 13.45 -12.72 1.80
C PHE A 18 13.97 -12.65 3.24
N TYR A 19 14.08 -13.78 3.94
CA TYR A 19 14.55 -13.79 5.34
C TYR A 19 16.04 -13.41 5.45
N GLU A 20 16.86 -13.76 4.46
CA GLU A 20 18.25 -13.26 4.37
C GLU A 20 18.28 -11.74 4.19
N GLY A 21 17.47 -11.19 3.29
CA GLY A 21 17.32 -9.74 3.11
C GLY A 21 16.83 -9.06 4.39
N LEU A 22 15.83 -9.62 5.06
CA LEU A 22 15.29 -9.11 6.33
C LEU A 22 16.36 -9.04 7.42
N ALA A 23 17.18 -10.08 7.55
CA ALA A 23 18.31 -10.08 8.49
C ALA A 23 19.32 -8.97 8.17
N LEU A 24 19.64 -8.75 6.89
CA LEU A 24 20.54 -7.67 6.46
C LEU A 24 19.93 -6.28 6.67
N ALA A 25 18.62 -6.11 6.54
CA ALA A 25 17.94 -4.85 6.84
C ALA A 25 17.96 -4.51 8.33
N LEU A 26 17.79 -5.50 9.20
CA LEU A 26 17.91 -5.34 10.64
C LEU A 26 19.33 -4.87 11.03
N ASP A 27 20.35 -5.32 10.28
CA ASP A 27 21.73 -4.86 10.43
C ASP A 27 22.03 -3.54 9.68
N GLY A 28 21.03 -2.93 9.03
CA GLY A 28 21.15 -1.69 8.27
C GLY A 28 21.94 -1.82 6.95
N ALA A 29 22.21 -3.04 6.49
CA ALA A 29 23.04 -3.34 5.33
C ALA A 29 22.24 -3.55 4.03
N ASP A 30 20.91 -3.75 4.12
CA ASP A 30 20.03 -3.88 2.95
C ASP A 30 18.85 -2.90 3.02
N ASN A 31 18.85 -1.91 2.11
CA ASN A 31 17.78 -0.93 1.99
C ASN A 31 16.59 -1.44 1.16
N ARG A 32 16.77 -2.49 0.37
CA ARG A 32 15.76 -2.95 -0.59
C ARG A 32 14.58 -3.61 0.09
N ILE A 33 14.82 -4.47 1.08
CA ILE A 33 13.72 -5.09 1.82
C ILE A 33 13.00 -4.06 2.71
N ARG A 34 13.72 -3.05 3.21
CA ARG A 34 13.13 -1.91 3.94
C ARG A 34 12.19 -1.13 3.03
N THR A 35 12.63 -0.84 1.81
CA THR A 35 11.76 -0.30 0.77
C THR A 35 10.57 -1.23 0.54
N CYS A 36 10.76 -2.55 0.41
CA CYS A 36 9.62 -3.44 0.20
C CYS A 36 8.58 -3.39 1.33
N LEU A 37 9.03 -3.30 2.59
CA LEU A 37 8.16 -3.14 3.76
C LEU A 37 7.42 -1.79 3.75
N HIS A 38 8.13 -0.72 3.41
CA HIS A 38 7.60 0.63 3.26
C HIS A 38 6.47 0.67 2.21
N GLU A 39 6.76 0.16 1.01
CA GLU A 39 5.86 0.10 -0.13
C GLU A 39 4.64 -0.81 0.14
N ALA A 40 4.85 -1.91 0.88
CA ALA A 40 3.75 -2.78 1.31
C ALA A 40 2.78 -2.09 2.27
N GLY A 41 3.26 -1.15 3.09
CA GLY A 41 2.42 -0.31 3.96
C GLY A 41 1.40 0.52 3.16
N HIS A 42 1.89 1.25 2.16
CA HIS A 42 1.05 2.02 1.22
C HIS A 42 0.01 1.12 0.54
N MET A 43 0.49 0.02 -0.05
CA MET A 43 -0.36 -0.81 -0.89
C MET A 43 -1.36 -1.63 -0.09
N GLY A 44 -0.94 -2.19 1.05
CA GLY A 44 -1.83 -2.90 1.95
C GLY A 44 -2.94 -2.00 2.50
N LYS A 45 -2.64 -0.73 2.84
CA LYS A 45 -3.67 0.22 3.24
C LYS A 45 -4.64 0.51 2.10
N SER A 46 -4.13 0.82 0.91
CA SER A 46 -5.00 1.14 -0.23
C SER A 46 -5.90 -0.02 -0.67
N HIS A 47 -5.43 -1.25 -0.51
CA HIS A 47 -6.11 -2.43 -1.02
C HIS A 47 -7.03 -3.09 0.01
N PHE A 48 -6.65 -3.10 1.29
CA PHE A 48 -7.39 -3.84 2.32
C PHE A 48 -8.36 -3.00 3.15
N ASP A 49 -8.28 -1.67 3.09
CA ASP A 49 -9.18 -0.79 3.82
C ASP A 49 -10.41 -0.41 2.98
N PRO A 50 -11.64 -0.84 3.37
CA PRO A 50 -12.86 -0.48 2.66
C PRO A 50 -13.21 1.00 2.74
N GLY A 51 -12.63 1.74 3.70
CA GLY A 51 -12.80 3.19 3.83
C GLY A 51 -11.75 4.00 3.08
N PHE A 52 -10.80 3.36 2.40
CA PHE A 52 -9.77 4.08 1.66
C PHE A 52 -10.37 4.69 0.38
N PRO A 53 -10.14 5.99 0.10
CA PRO A 53 -10.75 6.62 -1.08
C PRO A 53 -10.23 6.04 -2.40
N ASP A 54 -11.14 5.69 -3.32
CA ASP A 54 -10.82 5.13 -4.66
C ASP A 54 -9.93 6.03 -5.51
N GLU A 55 -9.98 7.34 -5.25
CA GLU A 55 -9.17 8.35 -5.94
C GLU A 55 -7.67 8.18 -5.67
N PHE A 56 -7.30 7.48 -4.60
CA PHE A 56 -5.93 7.16 -4.24
C PHE A 56 -5.54 5.80 -4.81
N MET A 57 -4.90 5.83 -5.97
CA MET A 57 -4.43 4.64 -6.66
C MET A 57 -2.92 4.58 -6.71
N ILE A 58 -2.36 3.48 -6.21
CA ILE A 58 -0.97 3.13 -6.43
C ILE A 58 -0.89 2.42 -7.78
N SER A 59 -0.22 3.02 -8.77
CA SER A 59 -0.09 2.36 -10.09
C SER A 59 1.04 1.33 -10.13
N GLU A 60 2.06 1.54 -9.30
CA GLU A 60 3.27 0.74 -9.27
C GLU A 60 4.02 0.92 -7.94
N LEU A 61 4.51 -0.19 -7.38
CA LEU A 61 5.53 -0.19 -6.34
C LEU A 61 6.88 -0.51 -6.95
N LEU A 62 7.94 0.23 -6.59
CA LEU A 62 9.31 -0.06 -6.99
C LEU A 62 10.22 -0.27 -5.78
N ALA A 63 10.84 -1.44 -5.71
CA ALA A 63 11.84 -1.75 -4.69
C ALA A 63 13.26 -1.34 -5.13
N GLU A 64 13.45 -0.04 -5.38
CA GLU A 64 14.77 0.56 -5.62
C GLU A 64 15.45 1.03 -4.32
N GLU A 65 16.73 1.43 -4.37
CA GLU A 65 17.51 1.83 -3.17
C GLU A 65 16.85 2.96 -2.35
N GLN A 66 16.01 3.80 -2.97
CA GLN A 66 15.25 4.85 -2.28
C GLN A 66 13.76 4.53 -2.10
N GLY A 67 13.24 3.55 -2.85
CA GLY A 67 11.80 3.37 -3.02
C GLY A 67 11.19 4.43 -3.93
N GLU A 68 10.30 4.00 -4.81
CA GLU A 68 9.48 4.90 -5.60
C GLU A 68 8.07 4.31 -5.71
N THR A 69 7.16 4.79 -4.87
CA THR A 69 5.72 4.57 -5.04
C THR A 69 5.20 5.54 -6.08
N VAL A 70 4.59 5.04 -7.17
CA VAL A 70 3.87 5.91 -8.10
C VAL A 70 2.43 6.04 -7.64
N PHE A 71 2.21 7.02 -6.77
CA PHE A 71 0.90 7.35 -6.21
C PHE A 71 0.15 8.34 -7.12
N HIS A 72 -1.07 8.00 -7.50
CA HIS A 72 -2.01 8.90 -8.15
C HIS A 72 -3.12 9.24 -7.17
N GLY A 73 -3.35 10.54 -6.98
CA GLY A 73 -4.42 11.05 -6.15
C GLY A 73 -4.56 12.56 -6.25
N PRO A 74 -5.62 13.13 -5.67
CA PRO A 74 -5.77 14.57 -5.58
C PRO A 74 -4.61 15.18 -4.78
N GLN A 75 -4.27 16.43 -5.08
CA GLN A 75 -3.31 17.18 -4.27
C GLN A 75 -3.89 17.36 -2.86
N GLU A 76 -3.05 17.30 -1.82
CA GLU A 76 -3.51 17.31 -0.42
C GLU A 76 -4.36 18.54 -0.07
N ASP A 77 -4.11 19.68 -0.73
CA ASP A 77 -4.88 20.93 -0.58
C ASP A 77 -6.29 20.90 -1.21
N THR A 78 -6.60 19.86 -1.98
CA THR A 78 -7.91 19.64 -2.59
C THR A 78 -8.76 18.59 -1.87
N LEU A 79 -8.17 17.89 -0.89
CA LEU A 79 -8.81 16.80 -0.17
C LEU A 79 -9.82 17.30 0.87
N THR A 80 -10.89 16.52 1.06
CA THR A 80 -11.78 16.67 2.21
C THR A 80 -11.08 16.24 3.50
N LEU A 81 -11.63 16.66 4.65
CA LEU A 81 -11.10 16.26 5.96
C LEU A 81 -11.03 14.73 6.13
N GLU A 82 -12.05 14.02 5.64
CA GLU A 82 -12.12 12.56 5.69
C GLU A 82 -11.00 11.93 4.84
N GLN A 83 -10.82 12.41 3.61
CA GLN A 83 -9.74 11.93 2.74
C GLN A 83 -8.34 12.24 3.30
N LEU A 84 -8.16 13.38 3.98
CA LEU A 84 -6.91 13.69 4.67
C LEU A 84 -6.64 12.73 5.83
N ILE A 85 -7.67 12.33 6.58
CA ILE A 85 -7.54 11.32 7.63
C ILE A 85 -7.14 9.96 7.01
N SER A 86 -7.78 9.52 5.94
CA SER A 86 -7.38 8.28 5.24
C SER A 86 -5.93 8.34 4.74
N ARG A 87 -5.49 9.50 4.23
CA ARG A 87 -4.11 9.73 3.82
C ARG A 87 -3.13 9.71 5.00
N LEU A 88 -3.52 10.24 6.15
CA LEU A 88 -2.74 10.14 7.39
C LEU A 88 -2.56 8.68 7.81
N GLU A 89 -3.65 7.91 7.83
CA GLU A 89 -3.61 6.49 8.19
C GLU A 89 -2.71 5.68 7.25
N GLU A 90 -2.68 6.01 5.97
CA GLU A 90 -1.77 5.37 5.01
C GLU A 90 -0.31 5.73 5.25
N LYS A 91 0.03 7.00 5.45
CA LYS A 91 1.39 7.41 5.84
C LYS A 91 1.84 6.73 7.13
N VAL A 92 0.91 6.49 8.05
CA VAL A 92 1.17 5.76 9.29
C VAL A 92 1.35 4.25 9.06
N ALA A 93 0.58 3.64 8.17
CA ALA A 93 0.68 2.22 7.82
C ALA A 93 2.08 1.84 7.31
N VAL A 94 2.74 2.74 6.61
CA VAL A 94 4.12 2.58 6.12
C VAL A 94 5.11 2.25 7.23
N TYR A 95 5.25 3.12 8.22
CA TYR A 95 6.24 2.92 9.27
C TYR A 95 5.77 1.88 10.30
N GLN A 96 4.47 1.64 10.42
CA GLN A 96 3.93 0.52 11.20
C GLN A 96 4.25 -0.84 10.55
N ALA A 97 4.22 -0.94 9.21
CA ALA A 97 4.62 -2.15 8.50
C ALA A 97 6.11 -2.43 8.74
N GLU A 98 6.97 -1.42 8.59
CA GLU A 98 8.38 -1.53 8.97
C GLU A 98 8.55 -2.01 10.42
N GLY A 99 7.83 -1.37 11.36
CA GLY A 99 7.88 -1.70 12.78
C GLY A 99 7.46 -3.12 13.12
N HIS A 100 6.39 -3.62 12.49
CA HIS A 100 5.84 -4.94 12.74
C HIS A 100 6.83 -6.06 12.38
N PHE A 101 7.45 -5.99 11.19
CA PHE A 101 8.34 -7.05 10.70
C PHE A 101 9.77 -6.94 11.24
N CYS A 102 10.17 -5.77 11.73
CA CYS A 102 11.55 -5.53 12.17
C CYS A 102 11.72 -5.27 13.68
N GLY A 103 10.62 -5.24 14.46
CA GLY A 103 10.67 -4.98 15.90
C GLY A 103 10.93 -3.51 16.26
N GLY A 104 10.76 -2.61 15.31
CA GLY A 104 10.94 -1.15 15.43
C GLY A 104 10.98 -0.49 14.06
N PRO A 105 10.64 0.81 13.94
CA PRO A 105 10.70 1.52 12.66
C PRO A 105 12.14 1.51 12.13
N LEU A 106 12.30 1.17 10.85
CA LEU A 106 13.63 1.00 10.25
C LEU A 106 14.19 2.35 9.82
N ARG A 107 13.35 3.22 9.23
CA ARG A 107 13.70 4.60 8.88
C ARG A 107 13.37 5.50 10.07
N GLU A 108 14.39 6.00 10.75
CA GLU A 108 14.22 7.18 11.60
C GLU A 108 13.77 8.33 10.68
N GLU A 109 12.58 8.87 10.96
CA GLU A 109 12.12 10.23 10.60
C GLU A 109 11.27 10.45 9.34
N THR A 110 11.51 9.91 8.14
CA THR A 110 10.77 10.44 6.95
C THR A 110 9.26 10.17 6.93
N GLY A 111 8.83 8.91 7.01
CA GLY A 111 7.39 8.57 6.96
C GLY A 111 6.62 9.08 8.18
N HIS A 112 7.24 9.03 9.36
CA HIS A 112 6.65 9.56 10.59
C HIS A 112 6.54 11.10 10.56
N GLN A 113 7.56 11.79 10.03
CA GLN A 113 7.53 13.25 9.90
C GLN A 113 6.43 13.70 8.92
N GLU A 114 6.29 13.03 7.77
CA GLU A 114 5.20 13.33 6.84
C GLU A 114 3.82 13.10 7.47
N ALA A 115 3.65 12.03 8.24
CA ALA A 115 2.41 11.79 8.99
C ALA A 115 2.16 12.89 10.04
N MET A 116 3.19 13.32 10.76
CA MET A 116 3.09 14.41 11.75
C MET A 116 2.72 15.76 11.10
N GLU A 117 3.32 16.11 9.97
CA GLU A 117 3.02 17.33 9.22
C GLU A 117 1.56 17.31 8.69
N LEU A 118 1.09 16.16 8.22
CA LEU A 118 -0.29 15.99 7.79
C LEU A 118 -1.27 16.05 8.97
N ALA A 119 -0.97 15.39 10.09
CA ALA A 119 -1.78 15.46 11.31
C ALA A 119 -1.90 16.89 11.84
N GLN A 120 -0.81 17.68 11.78
CA GLN A 120 -0.83 19.11 12.10
C GLN A 120 -1.79 19.89 11.19
N THR A 121 -1.78 19.62 9.89
CA THR A 121 -2.69 20.25 8.92
C THR A 121 -4.15 19.90 9.23
N ILE A 122 -4.45 18.63 9.49
CA ILE A 122 -5.79 18.14 9.85
C ILE A 122 -6.27 18.81 11.15
N ALA A 123 -5.42 18.85 12.18
CA ALA A 123 -5.74 19.48 13.47
C ALA A 123 -6.08 20.97 13.30
N GLN A 124 -5.32 21.70 12.48
CA GLN A 124 -5.61 23.09 12.16
C GLN A 124 -6.96 23.27 11.45
N MET A 125 -7.28 22.42 10.48
CA MET A 125 -8.57 22.47 9.76
C MET A 125 -9.76 22.20 10.68
N GLN A 126 -9.67 21.16 11.52
CA GLN A 126 -10.72 20.82 12.49
C GLN A 126 -10.95 21.96 13.48
N ALA A 127 -9.88 22.58 13.94
CA ALA A 127 -9.93 23.65 14.90
C ALA A 127 -10.50 24.96 14.34
N VAL A 128 -10.18 25.30 13.08
CA VAL A 128 -10.77 26.45 12.37
C VAL A 128 -12.28 26.28 12.16
N GLY A 129 -12.73 25.05 11.89
CA GLY A 129 -14.16 24.72 11.75
C GLY A 129 -15.01 24.95 13.02
N ALA A 130 -14.37 25.01 14.20
CA ALA A 130 -15.02 25.15 15.49
C ALA A 130 -15.31 26.61 15.95
N LEU A 131 -15.07 27.62 15.09
CA LEU A 131 -15.37 29.05 15.31
C LEU A 131 -14.65 29.76 16.48
N LEU A 132 -13.54 29.23 17.00
CA LEU A 132 -12.63 29.93 17.90
C LEU A 132 -11.19 29.71 17.44
N GLN A 133 -10.32 30.72 17.56
CA GLN A 133 -8.89 30.51 17.32
C GLN A 133 -8.38 29.46 18.33
N PRO A 134 -7.96 28.27 17.89
CA PRO A 134 -7.42 27.26 18.79
C PRO A 134 -6.11 27.72 19.42
N THR A 135 -5.84 27.28 20.64
CA THR A 135 -4.52 27.43 21.23
C THR A 135 -3.55 26.40 20.65
N ASP A 136 -2.25 26.69 20.69
CA ASP A 136 -1.21 25.73 20.27
C ASP A 136 -1.35 24.39 21.02
N GLU A 137 -1.66 24.44 22.33
CA GLU A 137 -1.89 23.25 23.15
C GLU A 137 -3.09 22.41 22.66
N GLN A 138 -4.17 23.05 22.18
CA GLN A 138 -5.31 22.32 21.61
C GLN A 138 -4.95 21.66 20.28
N ILE A 139 -4.13 22.32 19.46
CA ILE A 139 -3.64 21.75 18.20
C ILE A 139 -2.74 20.55 18.49
N GLU A 140 -1.79 20.68 19.42
CA GLU A 140 -0.90 19.57 19.82
C GLU A 140 -1.67 18.36 20.37
N GLN A 141 -2.72 18.60 21.16
CA GLN A 141 -3.60 17.54 21.65
C GLN A 141 -4.34 16.83 20.51
N LEU A 142 -4.85 17.59 19.53
CA LEU A 142 -5.53 17.02 18.37
C LEU A 142 -4.56 16.20 17.50
N VAL A 143 -3.34 16.71 17.24
CA VAL A 143 -2.30 15.98 16.52
C VAL A 143 -1.99 14.66 17.22
N THR A 144 -1.81 14.69 18.54
CA THR A 144 -1.54 13.47 19.33
C THR A 144 -2.68 12.47 19.19
N GLN A 145 -3.93 12.92 19.25
CA GLN A 145 -5.11 12.04 19.10
C GLN A 145 -5.20 11.45 17.68
N LEU A 146 -4.97 12.26 16.66
CA LEU A 146 -4.98 11.84 15.25
C LEU A 146 -3.91 10.78 14.99
N MET A 147 -2.68 11.01 15.45
CA MET A 147 -1.58 10.06 15.31
C MET A 147 -1.86 8.75 16.04
N LEU A 148 -2.32 8.80 17.29
CA LEU A 148 -2.64 7.58 18.05
C LEU A 148 -3.75 6.77 17.40
N ALA A 149 -4.80 7.44 16.89
CA ALA A 149 -5.89 6.75 16.18
C ALA A 149 -5.38 6.11 14.88
N ALA A 150 -4.60 6.85 14.09
CA ALA A 150 -4.03 6.35 12.84
C ALA A 150 -3.08 5.16 13.08
N GLU A 151 -2.26 5.22 14.13
CA GLU A 151 -1.36 4.13 14.53
C GLU A 151 -2.13 2.89 14.97
N GLU A 152 -3.21 3.06 15.72
CA GLU A 152 -4.05 1.95 16.15
C GLU A 152 -4.75 1.29 14.95
N THR A 153 -5.31 2.07 14.03
CA THR A 153 -5.93 1.59 12.79
C THR A 153 -4.93 0.82 11.93
N ALA A 154 -3.76 1.41 11.68
CA ALA A 154 -2.70 0.80 10.88
C ALA A 154 -2.19 -0.50 11.50
N ARG A 155 -1.88 -0.49 12.81
CA ARG A 155 -1.44 -1.69 13.53
C ARG A 155 -2.48 -2.79 13.46
N PHE A 156 -3.75 -2.47 13.73
CA PHE A 156 -4.82 -3.46 13.70
C PHE A 156 -4.94 -4.13 12.32
N MET A 157 -4.91 -3.33 11.24
CA MET A 157 -4.94 -3.85 9.87
C MET A 157 -3.75 -4.77 9.58
N ILE A 158 -2.53 -4.34 9.92
CA ILE A 158 -1.31 -5.12 9.69
C ILE A 158 -1.35 -6.42 10.48
N GLU A 159 -1.76 -6.40 11.75
CA GLU A 159 -1.85 -7.61 12.58
C GLU A 159 -2.89 -8.61 12.08
N GLN A 160 -4.06 -8.13 11.63
CA GLN A 160 -5.11 -9.01 11.08
C GLN A 160 -4.70 -9.64 9.73
N ARG A 161 -3.84 -8.97 8.98
CA ARG A 161 -3.41 -9.36 7.63
C ARG A 161 -1.91 -9.58 7.52
N ALA A 162 -1.24 -9.96 8.61
CA ALA A 162 0.21 -10.04 8.66
C ALA A 162 0.77 -10.97 7.57
N TYR A 163 0.08 -12.08 7.30
CA TYR A 163 0.42 -12.99 6.22
C TYR A 163 0.27 -12.37 4.83
N ASP A 164 -0.81 -11.62 4.58
CA ASP A 164 -1.03 -10.94 3.29
C ASP A 164 0.05 -9.86 3.06
N PHE A 165 0.40 -9.10 4.10
CA PHE A 165 1.51 -8.14 4.05
C PHE A 165 2.84 -8.82 3.78
N GLU A 166 3.15 -9.93 4.44
CA GLU A 166 4.37 -10.71 4.19
C GLU A 166 4.44 -11.16 2.72
N LEU A 167 3.33 -11.62 2.14
CA LEU A 167 3.25 -12.00 0.73
C LEU A 167 3.51 -10.82 -0.21
N ILE A 168 2.93 -9.65 0.05
CA ILE A 168 3.18 -8.43 -0.74
C ILE A 168 4.68 -8.10 -0.74
N VAL A 169 5.32 -8.14 0.43
CA VAL A 169 6.74 -7.82 0.58
C VAL A 169 7.62 -8.84 -0.14
N ILE A 170 7.31 -10.14 -0.03
CA ILE A 170 8.03 -11.21 -0.72
C ILE A 170 7.92 -11.05 -2.24
N GLU A 171 6.71 -10.83 -2.76
CA GLU A 171 6.49 -10.68 -4.20
C GLU A 171 7.15 -9.41 -4.75
N LEU A 172 7.08 -8.31 -3.99
CA LEU A 172 7.77 -7.06 -4.34
C LEU A 172 9.28 -7.24 -4.34
N PHE A 173 9.84 -7.91 -3.33
CA PHE A 173 11.26 -8.23 -3.27
C PHE A 173 11.68 -9.18 -4.41
N ALA A 174 10.84 -10.12 -4.81
CA ALA A 174 11.13 -11.05 -5.89
C ALA A 174 11.13 -10.36 -7.27
N ARG A 175 10.18 -9.47 -7.49
CA ARG A 175 9.91 -8.87 -8.81
C ARG A 175 10.49 -7.47 -9.00
N ASN A 176 10.92 -6.82 -7.91
CA ASN A 176 11.22 -5.38 -7.82
C ASN A 176 10.06 -4.46 -8.17
N LYS A 177 8.91 -5.02 -8.54
CA LYS A 177 7.79 -4.28 -9.09
C LYS A 177 6.50 -5.04 -8.84
N LEU A 178 5.48 -4.34 -8.37
CA LEU A 178 4.10 -4.83 -8.31
C LEU A 178 3.15 -3.78 -8.86
N LYS A 179 2.11 -4.24 -9.58
CA LYS A 179 1.00 -3.42 -10.07
C LYS A 179 -0.29 -3.82 -9.35
N PRO A 180 -1.34 -2.98 -9.33
CA PRO A 180 -2.65 -3.32 -8.77
C PRO A 180 -3.20 -4.68 -9.21
N LYS A 181 -3.05 -5.01 -10.50
CA LYS A 181 -3.49 -6.31 -11.02
C LYS A 181 -2.82 -7.49 -10.32
N ASP A 182 -1.54 -7.38 -9.98
CA ASP A 182 -0.81 -8.44 -9.28
C ASP A 182 -1.41 -8.68 -7.87
N LEU A 183 -1.94 -7.64 -7.21
CA LEU A 183 -2.69 -7.80 -5.96
C LEU A 183 -4.05 -8.41 -6.22
N ASN A 184 -4.78 -7.93 -7.22
CA ASN A 184 -6.12 -8.41 -7.50
C ASN A 184 -6.12 -9.91 -7.80
N ASP A 185 -5.15 -10.36 -8.60
CA ASP A 185 -4.98 -11.78 -8.93
C ASP A 185 -4.65 -12.63 -7.67
N GLN A 186 -4.03 -12.03 -6.65
CA GLN A 186 -3.57 -12.71 -5.43
C GLN A 186 -4.57 -12.66 -4.28
N PHE A 187 -5.26 -11.53 -4.10
CA PHE A 187 -6.07 -11.21 -2.92
C PHE A 187 -7.54 -10.88 -3.24
N GLY A 188 -7.89 -10.78 -4.52
CA GLY A 188 -9.19 -10.27 -4.97
C GLY A 188 -9.21 -8.76 -5.15
N PRO A 189 -10.34 -8.17 -5.57
CA PRO A 189 -10.44 -6.73 -5.77
C PRO A 189 -10.22 -5.96 -4.46
N PRO A 190 -9.80 -4.67 -4.53
CA PRO A 190 -9.67 -3.80 -3.38
C PRO A 190 -10.94 -3.80 -2.51
N ALA A 191 -10.78 -3.68 -1.19
CA ALA A 191 -11.90 -3.74 -0.24
C ALA A 191 -12.91 -2.59 -0.40
N ASN A 192 -12.48 -1.48 -1.00
CA ASN A 192 -13.29 -0.31 -1.33
C ASN A 192 -13.93 -0.38 -2.72
N ALA A 193 -13.59 -1.36 -3.56
CA ALA A 193 -14.21 -1.52 -4.86
C ALA A 193 -15.71 -1.77 -4.68
N GLU A 194 -16.53 -0.81 -5.10
CA GLU A 194 -17.96 -1.06 -5.28
C GLU A 194 -18.10 -2.27 -6.20
N GLY A 195 -18.93 -3.24 -5.80
CA GLY A 195 -19.05 -4.50 -6.50
C GLY A 195 -19.48 -4.32 -7.95
N ASP A 196 -18.50 -4.19 -8.85
CA ASP A 196 -18.67 -4.50 -10.25
C ASP A 196 -18.88 -6.01 -10.31
N GLU A 197 -20.15 -6.41 -10.34
CA GLU A 197 -20.53 -7.67 -10.97
C GLU A 197 -19.96 -7.60 -12.38
N GLU A 198 -18.79 -8.20 -12.61
CA GLU A 198 -18.24 -8.36 -13.95
C GLU A 198 -19.29 -9.09 -14.79
N GLU A 199 -19.97 -8.37 -15.69
CA GLU A 199 -20.68 -8.99 -16.79
C GLU A 199 -19.63 -9.77 -17.58
N GLU A 200 -19.69 -11.11 -17.51
CA GLU A 200 -18.90 -11.99 -18.36
C GLU A 200 -19.15 -11.59 -19.82
N GLU A 201 -18.22 -10.87 -20.44
CA GLU A 201 -18.19 -10.71 -21.89
C GLU A 201 -17.91 -12.11 -22.46
N GLU A 202 -18.97 -12.84 -22.80
CA GLU A 202 -18.87 -14.04 -23.63
C GLU A 202 -18.22 -13.64 -24.96
N ASP A 203 -16.97 -14.08 -25.18
CA ASP A 203 -16.28 -14.01 -26.46
C ASP A 203 -17.11 -14.69 -27.56
N GLU A 204 -17.97 -13.93 -28.24
CA GLU A 204 -18.52 -14.34 -29.53
C GLU A 204 -17.38 -14.38 -30.56
N GLN A 205 -16.80 -15.57 -30.75
CA GLN A 205 -16.02 -15.92 -31.92
C GLN A 205 -16.88 -15.72 -33.18
N MET A 206 -16.83 -14.51 -33.75
CA MET A 206 -17.30 -14.24 -35.09
C MET A 206 -16.27 -14.79 -36.07
N ASP A 207 -16.51 -15.99 -36.58
CA ASP A 207 -15.82 -16.55 -37.74
C ASP A 207 -15.98 -15.59 -38.94
N VAL A 208 -14.98 -14.72 -39.14
CA VAL A 208 -14.85 -13.95 -40.37
C VAL A 208 -14.34 -14.90 -41.44
N VAL A 209 -15.27 -15.51 -42.17
CA VAL A 209 -14.95 -16.23 -43.41
C VAL A 209 -14.44 -15.19 -44.41
N GLN A 210 -13.14 -15.26 -44.68
CA GLN A 210 -12.44 -14.49 -45.70
C GLN A 210 -13.06 -14.77 -47.07
N ASN A 211 -13.61 -13.73 -47.70
CA ASN A 211 -13.87 -13.72 -49.14
C ASN A 211 -12.56 -13.36 -49.84
N ASP A 212 -11.79 -14.37 -50.21
CA ASP A 212 -10.66 -14.19 -51.13
C ASP A 212 -11.15 -14.25 -52.58
N GLU A 213 -10.95 -13.10 -53.22
CA GLU A 213 -10.34 -12.90 -54.54
C GLU A 213 -10.97 -13.55 -55.79
N TRP A 214 -11.44 -12.61 -56.64
CA TRP A 214 -11.46 -12.59 -58.10
C TRP A 214 -10.31 -13.33 -58.78
N GLU A 215 -10.59 -14.09 -59.84
CA GLU A 215 -9.90 -14.02 -61.13
C GLU A 215 -10.67 -14.80 -62.23
N ASP A 216 -10.98 -14.06 -63.31
CA ASP A 216 -11.40 -14.39 -64.69
C ASP A 216 -12.63 -15.27 -65.03
#